data_AF-A0A965GEU6-F1
#
_entry.id   AF-A0A965GEU6-F1
#
_cell.length_a   1.000
_cell.length_b   1.000
_cell.length_c   1.000
_cell.angle_alpha   90.00
_cell.angle_beta   90.00
_cell.angle_gamma   90.00
#
_symmetry.space_group_name_H-M   'P 1'
#
loop_
_entity.id
_entity.type
_entity.pdbx_description
1 polymer ?
#
loop_
_entity_poly.entity_id
_entity_poly.type
_entity_poly.pdbx_seq_one_letter_code
_entity_poly.pdbx_strand_id
1 'polypeptide(L)'
;MALVLLLAVVTAGFTAAGGALALRSKDRLHLVLGLAAGLLLGLVAFDLLPEIFELNTTQVGGVPLVALLLVGGFLALHIAEHASGVHEPAESDYGHSHEHTHHVAGTIGAIAMAGHIFLDGLALGVA
;
A
#
# COMPACT_ATOMS: atom_id res chain seq x y z
N MET A 1 -23.74 13.54 -11.19
CA MET A 1 -22.84 14.60 -10.67
C MET A 1 -22.87 14.71 -9.15
N ALA A 2 -24.02 14.96 -8.50
CA ALA A 2 -24.09 15.07 -7.03
C ALA A 2 -23.65 13.81 -6.26
N LEU A 3 -23.99 12.61 -6.76
CA LEU A 3 -23.58 11.33 -6.15
C LEU A 3 -22.06 11.13 -6.16
N VAL A 4 -21.40 11.43 -7.28
CA VAL A 4 -19.93 11.27 -7.42
C VAL A 4 -19.19 12.21 -6.48
N LEU A 5 -19.66 13.45 -6.35
CA LEU A 5 -19.10 14.41 -5.40
C LEU A 5 -19.32 13.94 -3.96
N LEU A 6 -20.48 13.36 -3.64
CA LEU A 6 -20.75 12.79 -2.32
C LEU A 6 -19.80 11.61 -2.03
N LEU A 7 -19.64 10.68 -2.97
CA LEU A 7 -18.69 9.56 -2.83
C LEU A 7 -17.27 10.07 -2.65
N ALA A 8 -16.84 11.08 -3.42
CA ALA A 8 -15.51 11.66 -3.28
C ALA A 8 -15.27 12.27 -1.89
N VAL A 9 -16.24 13.01 -1.36
CA VAL A 9 -16.17 13.59 -0.01
C VAL A 9 -16.15 12.51 1.07
N VAL A 10 -16.96 11.46 0.90
CA VAL A 10 -17.01 10.33 1.83
C VAL A 10 -15.68 9.57 1.84
N THR A 11 -15.14 9.23 0.66
CA THR A 11 -13.84 8.56 0.54
C THR A 11 -12.73 9.41 1.14
N ALA A 12 -12.67 10.71 0.81
CA ALA A 12 -11.70 11.63 1.41
C ALA A 12 -11.84 11.70 2.94
N GLY A 13 -13.07 11.67 3.46
CA GLY A 13 -13.37 11.61 4.89
C GLY A 13 -12.84 10.34 5.54
N PHE A 14 -13.03 9.18 4.92
CA PHE A 14 -12.50 7.90 5.42
C PHE A 14 -10.97 7.87 5.40
N THR A 15 -10.32 8.37 4.34
CA THR A 15 -8.85 8.47 4.26
C THR A 15 -8.30 9.39 5.34
N ALA A 16 -8.92 10.56 5.55
CA ALA A 16 -8.52 11.50 6.59
C ALA A 16 -8.72 10.92 7.99
N ALA A 17 -9.83 10.22 8.23
CA ALA A 17 -10.10 9.55 9.50
C ALA A 17 -9.09 8.44 9.79
N GLY A 18 -8.74 7.62 8.78
CA GLY A 18 -7.69 6.60 8.89
C GLY A 18 -6.32 7.21 9.22
N GLY A 19 -5.96 8.31 8.55
CA GLY A 19 -4.73 9.06 8.84
C GLY A 19 -4.71 9.67 10.24
N ALA A 20 -5.82 10.28 10.67
CA ALA A 20 -5.95 10.84 12.02
C ALA A 20 -5.86 9.76 13.11
N LEU A 21 -6.47 8.59 12.88
CA LEU A 21 -6.38 7.43 13.77
C LEU A 21 -4.93 6.93 13.88
N ALA A 22 -4.20 6.90 12.76
CA ALA A 22 -2.78 6.52 12.73
C ALA A 22 -1.92 7.50 13.54
N LEU A 23 -2.16 8.81 13.40
CA LEU A 23 -1.45 9.86 14.16
C LEU A 23 -1.76 9.81 15.67
N ARG A 24 -3.01 9.49 16.05
CA ARG A 24 -3.43 9.37 17.46
C ARG A 24 -2.89 8.09 18.12
N SER A 25 -2.67 7.04 17.32
CA SER A 25 -2.27 5.71 17.80
C SER A 25 -0.76 5.46 17.70
N LYS A 26 0.07 6.50 17.87
CA LYS A 26 1.54 6.41 17.72
C LYS A 26 2.17 5.20 18.39
N ASP A 27 1.78 4.87 19.62
CA ASP A 27 2.36 3.76 20.38
C ASP A 27 1.88 2.37 19.91
N ARG A 28 0.79 2.31 19.13
CA ARG A 28 0.19 1.07 18.58
C ARG A 28 0.16 1.06 17.05
N LEU A 29 0.97 1.91 16.40
CA LEU A 29 0.94 2.06 14.96
C LEU A 29 1.23 0.75 14.23
N HIS A 30 2.12 -0.08 14.77
CA HIS A 30 2.41 -1.42 14.23
C HIS A 30 1.20 -2.37 14.24
N LEU A 31 0.30 -2.26 15.23
CA LEU A 31 -0.94 -3.06 15.27
C LEU A 31 -1.95 -2.57 14.24
N VAL A 32 -2.10 -1.26 14.10
CA VAL A 32 -3.01 -0.65 13.12
C VAL A 32 -2.54 -0.95 11.70
N LEU A 33 -1.24 -0.80 11.44
CA LEU A 33 -0.63 -1.10 10.14
C LEU A 33 -0.69 -2.61 9.83
N GLY A 34 -0.43 -3.46 10.84
CA GLY A 34 -0.54 -4.92 10.69
C GLY A 34 -1.96 -5.38 10.41
N LEU A 35 -2.97 -4.77 11.07
CA LEU A 35 -4.38 -5.03 10.79
C LEU A 35 -4.74 -4.61 9.36
N ALA A 36 -4.36 -3.39 8.95
CA ALA A 36 -4.64 -2.90 7.61
C ALA A 36 -3.97 -3.77 6.52
N ALA A 37 -2.70 -4.11 6.69
CA ALA A 37 -1.98 -5.00 5.79
C ALA A 37 -2.62 -6.41 5.74
N GLY A 38 -3.04 -6.94 6.88
CA GLY A 38 -3.72 -8.23 6.96
C GLY A 38 -5.09 -8.25 6.26
N LEU A 39 -5.89 -7.18 6.39
CA LEU A 39 -7.16 -7.05 5.68
C LEU A 39 -6.98 -6.98 4.17
N LEU A 40 -6.01 -6.18 3.70
CA LEU A 40 -5.70 -6.09 2.26
C LEU A 40 -5.16 -7.41 1.71
N LEU A 41 -4.26 -8.07 2.44
CA LEU A 41 -3.75 -9.38 2.05
C LEU A 41 -4.86 -10.44 2.01
N GLY A 42 -5.79 -10.41 2.97
CA GLY A 42 -6.97 -11.27 3.01
C GLY A 42 -7.91 -11.04 1.82
N LEU A 43 -8.23 -9.78 1.50
CA LEU A 43 -9.02 -9.42 0.32
C LEU A 43 -8.37 -9.93 -0.96
N VAL A 44 -7.08 -9.66 -1.15
CA VAL A 44 -6.35 -10.12 -2.34
C VAL A 44 -6.37 -11.65 -2.41
N ALA A 45 -6.12 -12.35 -1.30
CA ALA A 45 -5.99 -13.81 -1.30
C ALA A 45 -7.32 -14.56 -1.46
N PHE A 46 -8.41 -14.05 -0.87
CA PHE A 46 -9.69 -14.76 -0.82
C PHE A 46 -10.73 -14.26 -1.82
N ASP A 47 -10.57 -13.05 -2.35
CA ASP A 47 -11.51 -12.44 -3.28
C ASP A 47 -10.87 -12.31 -4.66
N LEU A 48 -9.85 -11.44 -4.78
CA LEU A 48 -9.28 -11.08 -6.07
C LEU A 48 -8.54 -12.23 -6.75
N LEU A 49 -7.70 -12.97 -6.01
CA LEU A 49 -6.93 -14.08 -6.59
C LEU A 49 -7.86 -15.18 -7.14
N PRO A 50 -8.84 -15.72 -6.39
CA PRO A 50 -9.80 -16.67 -6.97
C PRO A 50 -10.53 -16.10 -8.19
N GLU A 51 -11.02 -14.86 -8.12
CA GLU A 51 -11.78 -14.23 -9.20
C GLU A 51 -10.97 -14.12 -10.50
N ILE A 52 -9.74 -13.61 -10.45
CA ILE A 52 -8.94 -13.44 -11.68
C ILE A 52 -8.48 -14.76 -12.29
N PHE A 53 -8.31 -15.82 -11.48
CA PHE A 53 -8.00 -17.17 -11.98
C PHE A 53 -9.21 -17.81 -12.66
N GLU A 54 -10.44 -17.48 -12.22
CA GLU A 54 -11.67 -17.89 -12.91
C GLU A 54 -11.90 -17.10 -14.21
N LEU A 55 -11.69 -15.77 -14.17
CA LEU A 55 -11.93 -14.88 -15.31
C LEU A 55 -10.87 -15.04 -16.42
N ASN A 56 -9.62 -15.40 -16.09
CA ASN A 56 -8.54 -15.51 -17.05
C ASN A 56 -8.02 -16.95 -17.18
N THR A 57 -8.41 -17.61 -18.26
CA THR A 57 -7.96 -18.96 -18.61
C THR A 57 -6.76 -18.99 -19.56
N THR A 58 -6.12 -17.84 -19.80
CA THR A 58 -5.00 -17.73 -20.74
C THR A 58 -3.76 -18.40 -20.15
N GLN A 59 -3.15 -19.28 -20.93
CA GLN A 59 -1.94 -19.98 -20.54
C GLN A 59 -0.81 -19.63 -21.51
N VAL A 60 0.38 -19.39 -20.95
CA VAL A 60 1.61 -19.18 -21.71
C VAL A 60 2.54 -20.33 -21.36
N GLY A 61 2.85 -21.18 -22.34
CA GLY A 61 3.75 -22.33 -22.14
C GLY A 61 3.23 -23.36 -21.14
N GLY A 62 1.90 -23.48 -20.97
CA GLY A 62 1.27 -24.41 -20.01
C GLY A 62 1.18 -23.87 -18.58
N VAL A 63 1.57 -22.62 -18.34
CA VAL A 63 1.45 -21.94 -17.05
C VAL A 63 0.36 -20.86 -17.14
N PRO A 64 -0.55 -20.73 -16.16
CA PRO A 64 -1.51 -19.63 -16.11
C PRO A 64 -0.82 -18.27 -16.16
N LEU A 65 -1.25 -17.39 -17.06
CA LEU A 65 -0.68 -16.04 -17.20
C LEU A 65 -0.79 -15.25 -15.90
N VAL A 66 -1.90 -15.43 -15.17
CA VAL A 66 -2.13 -14.80 -13.87
C VAL A 66 -1.02 -15.13 -12.86
N ALA A 67 -0.58 -16.40 -12.80
CA ALA A 67 0.49 -16.81 -11.91
C ALA A 67 1.83 -16.16 -12.28
N LEU A 68 2.13 -16.05 -13.58
CA LEU A 68 3.33 -15.36 -14.07
C LEU A 68 3.32 -13.88 -13.72
N LEU A 69 2.18 -13.20 -13.89
CA LEU A 69 2.03 -11.79 -13.52
C LEU A 69 2.10 -11.56 -12.01
N LEU A 70 1.53 -12.47 -11.21
CA LEU A 70 1.62 -12.41 -9.75
C LEU A 70 3.08 -12.52 -9.27
N VAL A 71 3.82 -13.52 -9.77
CA VAL A 71 5.24 -13.71 -9.45
C VAL A 71 6.08 -12.55 -9.99
N GLY A 72 5.80 -12.10 -11.22
CA GLY A 72 6.49 -10.97 -11.84
C GLY A 72 6.30 -9.67 -11.06
N GLY A 73 5.06 -9.39 -10.62
CA GLY A 73 4.75 -8.25 -9.76
C GLY A 73 5.44 -8.32 -8.40
N PHE A 74 5.41 -9.48 -7.76
CA PHE A 74 6.14 -9.71 -6.50
C PHE A 74 7.63 -9.48 -6.66
N LEU A 75 8.25 -10.02 -7.72
CA LEU A 75 9.68 -9.85 -7.99
C LEU A 75 10.03 -8.39 -8.29
N ALA A 76 9.19 -7.68 -9.03
CA ALA A 76 9.38 -6.25 -9.28
C ALA A 76 9.37 -5.44 -7.98
N LEU A 77 8.41 -5.70 -7.09
CA LEU A 77 8.36 -5.06 -5.77
C LEU A 77 9.58 -5.43 -4.91
N HIS A 78 10.00 -6.69 -4.93
CA HIS A 78 11.18 -7.16 -4.20
C HIS A 78 12.47 -6.47 -4.67
N ILE A 79 12.65 -6.32 -5.99
CA ILE A 79 13.78 -5.59 -6.56
C ILE A 79 13.68 -4.10 -6.18
N ALA A 80 12.49 -3.50 -6.21
CA ALA A 80 12.29 -2.11 -5.81
C ALA A 80 12.62 -1.87 -4.34
N GLU A 81 12.19 -2.78 -3.44
CA GLU A 81 12.52 -2.76 -2.03
C GLU A 81 14.05 -2.83 -1.84
N HIS A 82 14.68 -3.82 -2.46
CA HIS A 82 16.13 -3.99 -2.37
C HIS A 82 16.90 -2.78 -2.94
N ALA A 83 16.44 -2.20 -4.05
CA ALA A 83 17.05 -1.02 -4.66
C ALA A 83 16.86 0.25 -3.81
N SER A 84 15.80 0.33 -3.00
CA SER A 84 15.51 1.46 -2.12
C SER A 84 16.40 1.52 -0.87
N GLY A 85 17.21 0.49 -0.60
CA GLY A 85 18.29 0.55 0.39
C GLY A 85 17.82 0.73 1.85
N VAL A 86 16.58 0.37 2.18
CA VAL A 86 16.00 0.51 3.54
C VAL A 86 16.48 -0.60 4.47
N HIS A 87 17.80 -0.78 4.56
CA HIS A 87 18.46 -1.51 5.63
C HIS A 87 19.58 -0.61 6.16
N GLU A 88 19.22 0.39 6.96
CA GLU A 88 20.18 0.87 7.95
C GLU A 88 20.31 -0.26 8.97
N PRO A 89 21.51 -0.84 9.19
CA PRO A 89 21.67 -2.02 10.02
C PRO A 89 21.11 -1.77 11.41
N ALA A 90 20.16 -2.60 11.84
CA ALA A 90 19.75 -2.69 13.23
C ALA A 90 20.85 -3.40 14.06
N GLU A 91 22.05 -2.81 14.09
CA GLU A 91 23.13 -3.18 14.99
C GLU A 91 23.83 -1.92 15.52
N SER A 92 23.38 -1.45 16.67
CA SER A 92 24.17 -0.87 17.77
C SER A 92 23.15 -0.29 18.75
N ASP A 93 22.95 -1.01 19.85
CA ASP A 93 23.52 -0.63 21.14
C ASP A 93 22.80 0.60 21.74
N TYR A 94 22.35 0.43 22.98
CA TYR A 94 21.72 1.48 23.76
C TYR A 94 22.75 2.60 24.02
N GLY A 95 22.85 3.56 23.10
CA GLY A 95 23.79 4.67 23.15
C GLY A 95 23.13 5.99 22.78
N HIS A 96 23.04 6.89 23.75
CA HIS A 96 22.53 8.26 23.58
C HIS A 96 23.18 9.02 22.42
N SER A 97 22.38 9.55 21.49
CA SER A 97 22.29 10.98 21.14
C SER A 97 21.38 11.16 19.93
N HIS A 98 20.45 12.11 20.05
CA HIS A 98 19.44 12.41 19.04
C HIS A 98 20.05 13.11 17.82
N GLU A 99 19.95 12.50 16.63
CA GLU A 99 20.00 13.22 15.36
C GLU A 99 18.70 13.02 14.57
N HIS A 100 18.16 14.12 14.08
CA HIS A 100 16.83 14.23 13.48
C HIS A 100 16.84 13.87 11.99
N THR A 101 16.91 12.58 11.64
CA THR A 101 16.68 12.09 10.27
C THR A 101 15.21 11.69 10.01
N HIS A 102 14.27 12.17 10.84
CA HIS A 102 12.85 11.81 10.75
C HIS A 102 12.04 12.52 9.64
N HIS A 103 12.60 13.52 8.93
CA HIS A 103 11.81 14.36 8.02
C HIS A 103 11.76 13.87 6.56
N VAL A 104 12.82 13.19 6.09
CA VAL A 104 12.94 12.79 4.67
C VAL A 104 12.04 11.59 4.36
N ALA A 105 12.01 10.57 5.23
CA ALA A 105 11.16 9.40 5.02
C ALA A 105 9.66 9.75 5.09
N GLY A 106 9.27 10.67 5.98
CA GLY A 106 7.88 11.12 6.13
C GLY A 106 7.38 11.95 4.93
N THR A 107 8.22 12.82 4.37
CA THR A 107 7.87 13.63 3.19
C THR A 107 7.77 12.78 1.93
N ILE A 108 8.69 11.83 1.73
CA ILE A 108 8.61 10.86 0.63
C ILE A 108 7.33 10.01 0.75
N GLY A 109 7.04 9.50 1.95
CA GLY A 109 5.81 8.74 2.21
C GLY A 109 4.53 9.55 1.95
N ALA A 110 4.51 10.84 2.31
CA ALA A 110 3.38 11.73 2.05
C ALA A 110 3.17 12.00 0.56
N ILE A 111 4.25 12.19 -0.22
CA ILE A 111 4.18 12.38 -1.67
C ILE A 111 3.68 11.10 -2.35
N ALA A 112 4.20 9.94 -1.95
CA ALA A 112 3.76 8.65 -2.47
C ALA A 112 2.26 8.42 -2.21
N MET A 113 1.79 8.69 -0.99
CA MET A 113 0.37 8.60 -0.63
C MET A 113 -0.50 9.59 -1.39
N ALA A 114 -0.06 10.85 -1.55
CA ALA A 114 -0.79 11.85 -2.31
C ALA A 114 -0.93 11.46 -3.80
N GLY A 115 0.15 10.92 -4.39
CA GLY A 115 0.14 10.42 -5.75
C GLY A 115 -0.82 9.24 -5.94
N HIS A 116 -0.80 8.29 -5.00
CA HIS A 116 -1.68 7.12 -5.04
C HIS A 116 -3.16 7.51 -5.00
N ILE A 117 -3.56 8.33 -4.02
CA ILE A 117 -4.95 8.79 -3.85
C ILE A 117 -5.40 9.66 -5.05
N PHE A 118 -4.50 10.44 -5.64
CA PHE A 118 -4.80 11.22 -6.85
C PHE A 118 -5.12 10.33 -8.05
N LEU A 119 -4.34 9.25 -8.27
CA LEU A 119 -4.58 8.30 -9.34
C LEU A 119 -5.90 7.54 -9.13
N ASP A 120 -6.23 7.18 -7.89
CA ASP A 120 -7.52 6.57 -7.54
C ASP A 120 -8.69 7.52 -7.85
N GLY A 121 -8.55 8.80 -7.51
CA GLY A 121 -9.55 9.84 -7.82
C GLY A 121 -9.72 10.06 -9.32
N LEU A 122 -8.63 10.00 -10.10
CA LEU A 122 -8.67 10.10 -11.55
C LEU A 122 -9.39 8.90 -12.17
N ALA A 123 -9.11 7.68 -11.72
CA ALA A 123 -9.79 6.48 -12.19
C ALA A 123 -11.30 6.52 -11.92
N LEU A 124 -11.72 6.99 -10.74
CA LEU A 124 -13.13 7.21 -10.40
C LEU A 124 -13.80 8.35 -11.17
N GLY A 125 -13.03 9.36 -11.60
CA GLY A 125 -13.56 10.48 -12.39
C GLY A 125 -13.69 10.18 -13.89
N VAL A 126 -12.92 9.21 -14.39
CA VAL A 126 -12.96 8.76 -15.79
C VAL A 126 -14.00 7.66 -16.01
N ALA A 127 -14.31 6.86 -14.98
CA ALA A 127 -15.38 5.86 -15.00
C ALA A 127 -16.79 6.49 -14.89
#